data_AF-M4CVP6-F1
#
_entry.id   AF-M4CVP6-F1
#
_cell.length_a   1.000
_cell.length_b   1.000
_cell.length_c   1.000
_cell.angle_alpha   90.00
_cell.angle_beta   90.00
_cell.angle_gamma   90.00
#
_symmetry.space_group_name_H-M   'P 1'
#
loop_
_entity.id
_entity.type
_entity.pdbx_description
1 polymer ?
#
loop_
_entity_poly.entity_id
_entity_poly.type
_entity_poly.pdbx_seq_one_letter_code
_entity_poly.pdbx_strand_id
1 'polypeptide(L)' 'MDFSSDESAYKAYRKYGGNHGFDVRRQRTAKKNNKLVRMVYVCSKEELRQ' A
#
# COMPACT_ATOMS: atom_id res chain seq x y z
N MET A 1 8.41 -1.34 -11.00
CA MET A 1 8.57 -2.35 -9.93
C MET A 1 7.51 -3.39 -10.19
N ASP A 2 7.96 -4.63 -10.36
CA ASP A 2 7.08 -5.78 -10.58
C ASP A 2 7.08 -6.63 -9.32
N PHE A 3 5.88 -7.05 -8.90
CA PHE A 3 5.65 -7.77 -7.66
C PHE A 3 4.90 -9.05 -7.96
N SER A 4 5.31 -10.16 -7.32
CA SER A 4 4.65 -11.46 -7.49
C SER A 4 3.33 -11.57 -6.72
N SER A 5 3.09 -10.67 -5.76
CA SER A 5 1.88 -10.63 -4.94
C SER A 5 1.63 -9.24 -4.34
N ASP A 6 0.40 -8.98 -3.88
CA ASP A 6 0.07 -7.74 -3.17
C ASP A 6 0.84 -7.62 -1.84
N GLU A 7 1.10 -8.73 -1.15
CA GLU A 7 1.91 -8.75 0.06
C GLU A 7 3.36 -8.34 -0.21
N SER A 8 3.96 -8.79 -1.31
CA SER A 8 5.32 -8.37 -1.70
C SER A 8 5.38 -6.89 -2.05
N ALA A 9 4.37 -6.38 -2.77
CA ALA A 9 4.21 -4.96 -3.05
C ALA A 9 4.06 -4.15 -1.76
N TYR A 10 3.21 -4.62 -0.83
CA TYR A 10 2.96 -3.95 0.43
C TYR A 10 4.24 -3.81 1.27
N LYS A 11 5.03 -4.88 1.41
CA LYS A 11 6.31 -4.83 2.13
C LYS A 11 7.29 -3.84 1.51
N ALA A 12 7.38 -3.80 0.17
CA ALA A 12 8.24 -2.86 -0.52
C ALA A 12 7.82 -1.40 -0.30
N TYR A 13 6.52 -1.09 -0.42
CA TYR A 13 6.02 0.26 -0.16
C TYR A 13 6.11 0.68 1.31
N ARG A 14 5.90 -0.25 2.26
CA ARG A 14 6.12 -0.01 3.69
C ARG A 14 7.58 0.35 3.97
N LYS A 15 8.53 -0.40 3.41
CA LYS A 15 9.96 -0.12 3.56
C LYS A 15 10.33 1.24 2.96
N TYR A 16 9.80 1.55 1.78
CA TYR A 16 9.97 2.85 1.15
C TYR A 16 9.45 3.98 2.04
N GLY A 17 8.21 3.87 2.53
CA GLY A 17 7.61 4.87 3.41
C GLY A 17 8.43 5.05 4.69
N GLY A 18 8.81 3.95 5.35
CA GLY A 18 9.61 4.00 6.57
C GLY A 18 10.94 4.75 6.38
N ASN A 19 11.62 4.54 5.24
CA ASN A 19 12.83 5.29 4.89
C ASN A 19 12.59 6.77 4.61
N HIS A 20 11.35 7.17 4.28
CA HIS A 20 10.94 8.53 3.97
C HIS A 20 10.11 9.19 5.09
N GLY A 21 10.03 8.57 6.27
CA GLY A 21 9.36 9.14 7.44
C GLY A 21 7.83 9.11 7.40
N PHE A 22 7.23 8.20 6.65
CA PHE A 22 5.78 8.01 6.68
C PHE A 22 5.40 6.54 6.58
N ASP A 23 4.20 6.20 7.06
CA ASP A 23 3.75 4.82 6.97
C ASP A 23 2.88 4.56 5.73
N VAL A 24 2.68 3.30 5.34
CA VAL A 24 1.81 2.93 4.21
C VAL A 24 0.71 2.00 4.70
N ARG A 25 -0.54 2.26 4.25
CA ARG A 25 -1.70 1.40 4.56
C ARG A 25 -2.45 1.00 3.28
N ARG A 26 -3.17 -0.12 3.36
CA ARG A 26 -4.09 -0.59 2.30
C ARG A 26 -5.41 0.16 2.42
N GLN A 27 -5.89 0.78 1.34
CA GLN A 27 -7.15 1.56 1.37
C GLN A 27 -8.27 0.90 0.56
N ARG A 28 -8.02 0.57 -0.71
CA ARG A 28 -9.05 0.03 -1.61
C ARG A 28 -8.52 -1.18 -2.34
N THR A 29 -9.38 -2.19 -2.46
CA THR A 29 -9.13 -3.39 -3.24
C THR A 29 -10.19 -3.52 -4.32
N ALA A 30 -9.78 -3.73 -5.57
CA ALA A 30 -10.69 -4.17 -6.63
C ALA A 30 -10.46 -5.65 -6.90
N LYS A 31 -11.54 -6.42 -6.93
CA LYS A 31 -11.54 -7.84 -7.26
C LYS A 31 -12.43 -8.08 -8.48
N LYS A 32 -11.99 -8.95 -9.39
CA LYS A 32 -12.79 -9.48 -10.50
C LYS A 32 -12.75 -10.99 -10.42
N ASN A 33 -13.91 -11.66 -10.43
CA ASN A 33 -14.01 -13.11 -10.28
C ASN A 33 -13.22 -13.64 -9.07
N ASN A 34 -13.37 -12.99 -7.91
CA ASN A 34 -12.61 -13.28 -6.68
C ASN A 34 -11.08 -13.11 -6.74
N LYS A 35 -10.51 -12.69 -7.88
CA LYS A 35 -9.08 -12.40 -8.01
C LYS A 35 -8.82 -10.92 -7.80
N LEU A 36 -7.78 -10.60 -7.05
CA LEU A 36 -7.31 -9.25 -6.82
C LEU A 36 -6.75 -8.68 -8.13
N VAL A 37 -7.35 -7.61 -8.63
CA VAL A 37 -6.90 -6.95 -9.89
C VAL A 37 -6.27 -5.58 -9.62
N ARG A 38 -6.59 -4.95 -8.48
CA ARG A 38 -6.00 -3.67 -8.10
C ARG A 38 -5.96 -3.54 -6.57
N MET A 39 -4.85 -3.02 -6.06
CA MET A 39 -4.70 -2.56 -4.68
C MET A 39 -4.29 -1.09 -4.69
N VAL A 40 -4.91 -0.29 -3.82
CA VAL A 40 -4.52 1.11 -3.59
C VAL A 40 -3.87 1.19 -2.23
N TYR A 41 -2.60 1.60 -2.22
CA TYR A 41 -1.84 1.95 -1.03
C TYR A 41 -1.83 3.46 -0.86
N VAL A 42 -1.97 3.91 0.39
CA VAL A 42 -1.90 5.33 0.72
C VAL A 42 -0.91 5.57 1.85
N CYS A 43 -0.31 6.75 1.84
CA CYS A 43 0.47 7.25 2.95
C CYS A 43 -0.43 7.37 4.20
N SER A 44 0.12 6.97 5.33
CA SER A 44 -0.40 7.13 6.67
C SER A 44 0.61 8.01 7.40
N LYS A 45 0.55 9.32 7.12
CA LYS A 45 1.22 10.34 7.93
C LYS A 45 0.20 10.77 8.97
N GLU A 46 0.43 10.46 10.25
CA GLU A 46 -0.42 10.89 11.37
C GLU A 46 -0.23 12.37 11.71
N GLU A 47 -0.25 13.23 10.70
CA GLU A 47 -0.34 14.66 10.95
C GLU A 47 -1.81 15.04 10.98
N LEU A 48 -2.23 15.53 12.15
CA LEU A 48 -3.60 15.96 12.45
C LEU A 48 -4.08 16.87 11.31
N ARG A 49 -5.12 16.45 10.59
CA ARG A 49 -5.81 17.34 9.66
C ARG A 49 -6.62 18.32 10.53
N GLN A 50 -6.02 19.47 10.87
CA GLN A 50 -6.75 20.61 11.44
C GLN A 50 -7.74 21.18 10.44
#